data_AF-A0A9P0TN58-F1
#
_entry.id   AF-A0A9P0TN58-F1
#
_cell.length_a   1.000
_cell.length_b   1.000
_cell.length_c   1.000
_cell.angle_alpha   90.00
_cell.angle_beta   90.00
_cell.angle_gamma   90.00
#
_symmetry.space_group_name_H-M   'P 1'
#
loop_
_entity.id
_entity.type
_entity.pdbx_description
1 polymer ?
#
loop_
_entity_poly.entity_id
_entity_poly.type
_entity_poly.pdbx_seq_one_letter_code
_entity_poly.pdbx_strand_id
1 'polypeptide(L)'
;MCKVWSFIAWQKDWSAICDYVTRADIANRYSLDPKKKKNIERFTRYCRIVTYIYGTFTFTTAFVVIFQPGFKYLLSSKYRENVKAGREDYMQVVSSWVPFNKHEMPGYFFACVIQGLGTFVAAGWITSYDVIALSIMIFIRAELEALKIDTAAIFDASERDVIDRIRDCHKRHIELIQ
;
A
#
# COMPACT_ATOMS: atom_id res chain seq x y z
N MET A 1 -14.06 -2.22 -4.52
CA MET A 1 -14.95 -3.33 -4.13
C MET A 1 -14.22 -4.66 -4.08
N CYS A 2 -13.67 -5.19 -5.19
CA CYS A 2 -13.05 -6.51 -5.19
C CYS A 2 -11.92 -6.68 -4.16
N LYS A 3 -10.98 -5.73 -4.06
CA LYS A 3 -9.90 -5.78 -3.05
C LYS A 3 -10.40 -5.86 -1.61
N VAL A 4 -11.45 -5.10 -1.28
CA VAL A 4 -12.04 -5.07 0.08
C VAL A 4 -12.73 -6.39 0.38
N TRP A 5 -13.51 -6.93 -0.56
CA TRP A 5 -14.16 -8.22 -0.40
C TRP A 5 -13.16 -9.38 -0.31
N SER A 6 -12.10 -9.37 -1.12
CA SER A 6 -11.02 -10.36 -1.03
C SER A 6 -10.31 -10.30 0.33
N PHE A 7 -10.07 -9.09 0.86
CA PHE A 7 -9.45 -8.93 2.17
C PHE A 7 -10.33 -9.44 3.31
N ILE A 8 -11.65 -9.20 3.24
CA ILE A 8 -12.61 -9.72 4.23
C ILE A 8 -12.72 -11.26 4.11
N ALA A 9 -12.83 -11.79 2.90
CA ALA A 9 -12.96 -13.23 2.66
C ALA A 9 -11.76 -14.04 3.18
N TRP A 10 -10.55 -13.50 3.03
CA TRP A 10 -9.29 -14.13 3.47
C TRP A 10 -8.66 -13.44 4.68
N GLN A 11 -9.46 -12.75 5.48
CA GLN A 11 -8.95 -11.96 6.61
C GLN A 11 -8.11 -12.81 7.57
N LYS A 12 -8.52 -14.05 7.81
CA LYS A 12 -7.79 -14.99 8.68
C LYS A 12 -6.40 -15.29 8.14
N ASP A 13 -6.29 -15.56 6.84
CA ASP A 13 -5.03 -15.86 6.18
C ASP A 13 -4.12 -14.63 6.15
N TRP A 14 -4.68 -13.46 5.82
CA TRP A 14 -3.95 -12.18 5.89
C TRP A 14 -3.41 -11.89 7.29
N SER A 15 -4.21 -12.14 8.34
CA SER A 15 -3.77 -11.98 9.73
C SER A 15 -2.63 -12.95 10.05
N ALA A 16 -2.76 -14.23 9.68
CA ALA A 16 -1.73 -15.24 9.93
C ALA A 16 -0.39 -14.89 9.26
N ILE A 17 -0.44 -14.41 8.02
CA ILE A 17 0.76 -13.95 7.30
C ILE A 17 1.38 -12.75 8.01
N CYS A 18 0.58 -11.75 8.39
CA CYS A 18 1.08 -10.58 9.12
C CYS A 18 1.71 -10.97 10.46
N ASP A 19 1.11 -11.91 11.19
CA ASP A 19 1.62 -12.42 12.47
C ASP A 19 2.92 -13.20 12.28
N TYR A 20 3.04 -14.00 11.22
CA TYR A 20 4.29 -14.67 10.87
C TYR A 20 5.40 -13.67 10.55
N VAL A 21 5.15 -12.74 9.62
CA VAL A 21 6.13 -11.71 9.22
C VAL A 21 6.56 -10.88 10.42
N THR A 22 5.62 -10.49 11.29
CA THR A 22 5.92 -9.71 12.49
C THR A 22 6.80 -10.50 13.46
N ARG A 23 6.47 -11.76 13.74
CA ARG A 23 7.29 -12.62 14.61
C ARG A 23 8.68 -12.85 14.05
N ALA A 24 8.80 -13.11 12.75
CA ALA A 24 10.07 -13.32 12.07
C ALA A 24 10.94 -12.04 12.05
N ASP A 25 10.37 -10.88 11.74
CA ASP A 25 11.07 -9.59 11.81
C ASP A 25 11.58 -9.29 13.23
N ILE A 26 10.76 -9.53 14.25
CA ILE A 26 11.15 -9.36 15.66
C ILE A 26 12.32 -10.30 16.01
N ALA A 27 12.21 -11.60 15.70
CA ALA A 27 13.25 -12.57 15.98
C ALA A 27 14.57 -12.21 15.28
N ASN A 28 14.50 -11.78 14.03
CA ASN A 28 15.64 -11.33 13.25
C ASN A 28 16.30 -10.06 13.84
N ARG A 29 15.51 -9.10 14.37
CA ARG A 29 16.02 -7.89 15.01
C ARG A 29 16.74 -8.15 16.33
N TYR A 30 16.30 -9.15 17.09
CA TYR A 30 16.94 -9.56 18.34
C TYR A 30 18.17 -10.45 18.12
N SER A 31 18.38 -10.96 16.90
CA SER A 31 19.59 -11.73 16.58
C SER A 31 20.85 -10.84 16.63
N LEU A 32 21.93 -11.36 17.24
CA LEU A 32 23.21 -10.65 17.40
C LEU A 32 24.06 -10.59 16.12
N ASP A 33 23.58 -11.14 15.00
CA ASP A 33 24.35 -11.21 13.75
C ASP A 33 24.39 -9.84 13.04
N PRO A 34 25.58 -9.20 12.92
CA PRO A 34 25.71 -7.90 12.27
C PRO A 34 25.35 -7.93 10.78
N LYS A 35 25.48 -9.06 10.08
CA LYS A 35 25.08 -9.19 8.67
C LYS A 35 23.55 -9.16 8.53
N LYS A 36 22.83 -9.86 9.40
CA LYS A 36 21.36 -9.86 9.42
C LYS A 36 20.83 -8.47 9.76
N LYS A 37 21.40 -7.80 10.77
CA LYS A 37 21.03 -6.43 11.13
C LYS A 37 21.17 -5.44 9.96
N LYS A 38 22.28 -5.49 9.22
CA LYS A 38 22.49 -4.66 8.03
C LYS A 38 21.46 -4.94 6.93
N ASN A 39 21.08 -6.20 6.72
CA ASN A 39 20.02 -6.57 5.78
C ASN A 39 18.66 -6.00 6.22
N ILE A 40 18.37 -6.07 7.53
CA ILE A 40 17.12 -5.57 8.11
C ILE A 40 16.95 -4.06 7.92
N GLU A 41 18.00 -3.31 8.21
CA GLU A 41 18.01 -1.86 8.03
C GLU A 41 17.84 -1.47 6.56
N ARG A 42 18.48 -2.21 5.64
CA ARG A 42 18.36 -1.99 4.20
C ARG A 42 16.92 -2.22 3.72
N PHE A 43 16.29 -3.34 4.06
CA PHE A 43 14.92 -3.59 3.62
C PHE A 43 13.94 -2.65 4.30
N THR A 44 14.13 -2.32 5.59
CA THR A 44 13.24 -1.39 6.32
C THR A 44 13.26 -0.02 5.65
N ARG A 45 14.44 0.46 5.25
CA ARG A 45 14.59 1.71 4.49
C ARG A 45 13.87 1.62 3.14
N TYR A 46 14.02 0.50 2.43
CA TYR A 46 13.36 0.30 1.14
C TYR A 46 11.82 0.28 1.28
N CYS A 47 11.26 -0.46 2.25
CA CYS A 47 9.83 -0.45 2.55
C CYS A 47 9.30 0.96 2.83
N ARG A 48 10.02 1.74 3.65
CA ARG A 48 9.63 3.13 3.96
C ARG A 48 9.61 4.01 2.71
N ILE A 49 10.65 3.94 1.87
CA ILE A 49 10.73 4.70 0.62
C ILE A 49 9.55 4.35 -0.30
N VAL A 50 9.31 3.06 -0.53
CA VAL A 50 8.20 2.60 -1.39
C VAL A 50 6.85 3.05 -0.83
N THR A 51 6.64 2.90 0.48
CA THR A 51 5.40 3.32 1.16
C THR A 51 5.17 4.82 1.02
N TYR A 52 6.18 5.64 1.26
CA TYR A 52 6.04 7.10 1.16
C TYR A 52 5.85 7.57 -0.27
N ILE A 53 6.58 7.02 -1.24
CA ILE A 53 6.41 7.37 -2.66
C ILE A 53 5.01 6.99 -3.12
N TYR A 54 4.58 5.75 -2.86
CA TYR A 54 3.27 5.26 -3.29
C TYR A 54 2.12 5.99 -2.61
N GLY A 55 2.24 6.24 -1.30
CA GLY A 55 1.27 7.01 -0.54
C GLY A 55 1.17 8.44 -1.06
N THR A 56 2.31 9.14 -1.24
CA THR A 56 2.33 10.51 -1.76
C THR A 56 1.70 10.59 -3.14
N PHE A 57 2.03 9.66 -4.04
CA PHE A 57 1.44 9.61 -5.37
C PHE A 57 -0.08 9.44 -5.31
N THR A 58 -0.56 8.47 -4.53
CA THR A 58 -2.00 8.19 -4.43
C THR A 58 -2.78 9.34 -3.82
N PHE A 59 -2.29 9.94 -2.73
CA PHE A 59 -2.94 11.09 -2.10
C PHE A 59 -2.89 12.33 -2.99
N THR A 60 -1.82 12.53 -3.76
CA THR A 60 -1.75 13.62 -4.76
C THR A 60 -2.80 13.43 -5.85
N THR A 61 -2.97 12.23 -6.39
CA THR A 61 -4.02 11.93 -7.36
C THR A 61 -5.42 12.16 -6.78
N ALA A 62 -5.67 11.69 -5.56
CA ALA A 62 -6.94 11.91 -4.88
C ALA A 62 -7.22 13.41 -4.69
N PHE A 63 -6.21 14.19 -4.27
CA PHE A 63 -6.31 15.64 -4.14
C PHE A 63 -6.67 16.30 -5.49
N VAL A 64 -5.95 15.96 -6.56
CA VAL A 64 -6.22 16.53 -7.89
C VAL A 64 -7.66 16.24 -8.33
N VAL A 65 -8.15 15.01 -8.15
CA VAL A 65 -9.54 14.64 -8.51
C VAL A 65 -10.57 15.45 -7.73
N ILE A 66 -10.36 15.64 -6.42
CA ILE A 66 -11.27 16.41 -5.55
C ILE A 66 -11.32 17.88 -5.97
N PHE A 67 -10.17 18.48 -6.31
CA PHE A 67 -10.07 19.91 -6.62
C PHE A 67 -10.27 20.24 -8.11
N GLN A 68 -10.27 19.24 -8.99
CA GLN A 68 -10.43 19.42 -10.44
C GLN A 68 -11.64 20.29 -10.83
N PRO A 69 -12.85 20.13 -10.25
CA PRO A 69 -13.97 21.02 -10.56
C PRO A 69 -13.70 22.49 -10.21
N GLY A 70 -13.04 22.72 -9.07
CA GLY A 70 -12.64 24.06 -8.62
C GLY A 70 -11.61 24.69 -9.56
N PHE A 71 -10.58 23.94 -9.94
CA PHE A 71 -9.59 24.39 -10.91
C PHE A 71 -10.23 24.71 -12.26
N LYS A 72 -11.16 23.89 -12.75
CA LYS A 72 -11.87 24.15 -14.01
C LYS A 72 -12.72 25.42 -13.92
N TYR A 73 -13.42 25.63 -12.81
CA TYR A 73 -14.24 26.84 -12.59
C TYR A 73 -13.40 28.12 -12.48
N LEU A 74 -12.21 28.05 -11.88
CA LEU A 74 -11.32 29.21 -11.71
C LEU A 74 -10.52 29.54 -12.98
N LEU A 75 -10.00 28.52 -13.68
CA LEU A 75 -9.09 28.69 -14.80
C LEU A 75 -9.79 28.90 -16.15
N SER A 76 -11.05 28.43 -16.31
CA SER A 76 -11.79 28.57 -17.56
C SER A 76 -12.86 29.66 -17.44
N SER A 77 -12.56 30.84 -18.00
CA SER A 77 -13.52 31.96 -18.10
C SER A 77 -14.77 31.55 -18.87
N LYS A 78 -14.59 30.82 -19.98
CA LYS A 78 -15.69 30.30 -20.82
C LYS A 78 -16.62 29.37 -20.05
N TYR A 79 -16.06 28.44 -19.27
CA TYR A 79 -16.85 27.53 -18.44
C TYR A 79 -17.63 28.29 -17.36
N ARG A 80 -16.99 29.25 -16.69
CA ARG A 80 -17.64 30.09 -15.68
C ARG A 80 -18.80 30.93 -16.25
N GLU A 81 -18.63 31.49 -17.44
CA GLU A 81 -19.69 32.25 -18.13
C GLU A 81 -20.84 31.34 -18.58
N ASN A 82 -20.54 30.15 -19.10
CA ASN A 82 -21.56 29.17 -19.48
C ASN A 82 -22.38 28.70 -18.27
N VAL A 83 -21.74 28.45 -17.13
CA VAL A 83 -22.42 28.06 -15.88
C VAL A 83 -23.31 29.20 -15.37
N LYS A 84 -22.80 30.45 -15.38
CA LYS A 84 -23.61 31.63 -14.99
C LYS A 84 -24.78 31.89 -15.94
N ALA A 85 -24.61 31.58 -17.22
CA ALA A 85 -25.65 31.71 -18.24
C ALA A 85 -26.63 30.52 -18.28
N GLY A 86 -26.46 29.52 -17.41
CA GLY A 86 -27.31 28.32 -17.35
C GLY A 86 -27.16 27.38 -18.56
N ARG A 87 -26.08 27.49 -19.34
CA ARG A 87 -25.82 26.65 -20.52
C ARG A 87 -25.03 25.37 -20.21
N GLU A 88 -24.32 25.34 -19.09
CA GLU A 88 -23.56 24.17 -18.62
C GLU A 88 -23.73 23.99 -17.11
N ASP A 89 -23.82 22.73 -16.67
CA ASP A 89 -23.91 22.36 -15.26
C ASP A 89 -22.56 22.43 -14.53
N TYR A 90 -22.61 22.53 -13.20
CA TYR A 90 -21.44 22.39 -12.36
C TYR A 90 -20.78 21.00 -12.51
N MET A 91 -19.46 21.00 -12.66
CA MET A 91 -18.68 19.78 -12.87
C MET A 91 -18.65 18.96 -11.59
N GLN A 92 -19.18 17.74 -11.62
CA GLN A 92 -19.17 16.86 -10.45
C GLN A 92 -17.80 16.21 -10.27
N VAL A 93 -17.39 15.97 -9.02
CA VAL A 93 -16.15 15.25 -8.67
C VAL A 93 -16.24 13.81 -9.17
N VAL A 94 -17.38 13.17 -8.91
CA VAL A 94 -17.73 11.85 -9.45
C VAL A 94 -19.16 11.92 -9.97
N SER A 95 -19.41 11.35 -11.15
CA SER A 95 -20.79 11.20 -11.65
C SER A 95 -21.50 10.14 -10.79
N SER A 96 -22.26 10.60 -9.79
CA SER A 96 -23.03 9.72 -8.91
C SER A 96 -24.42 10.26 -8.65
N TRP A 97 -25.38 9.37 -8.40
CA TRP A 97 -26.71 9.77 -7.94
C TRP A 97 -26.65 10.18 -6.46
N VAL A 98 -27.32 11.27 -6.11
CA VAL A 98 -27.47 11.72 -4.71
C VAL A 98 -28.94 12.09 -4.49
N PRO A 99 -29.49 11.89 -3.29
CA PRO A 99 -30.93 12.10 -3.02
C PRO A 99 -31.34 13.59 -2.91
N PHE A 100 -30.50 14.52 -3.36
CA PHE A 100 -30.71 15.96 -3.30
C PHE A 100 -30.31 16.64 -4.62
N ASN A 101 -30.83 17.84 -4.90
CA ASN A 101 -30.51 18.56 -6.14
C ASN A 101 -29.03 19.00 -6.14
N LYS A 102 -28.21 18.35 -6.96
CA LYS A 102 -26.77 18.61 -7.11
C LYS A 102 -26.42 19.57 -8.25
N HIS A 103 -27.42 20.07 -8.98
CA HIS A 103 -27.23 20.96 -10.14
C HIS A 103 -27.22 22.43 -9.70
N GLU A 104 -27.72 22.73 -8.50
CA GLU A 104 -27.80 24.08 -7.94
C GLU A 104 -27.03 24.20 -6.62
N MET A 105 -26.55 25.40 -6.30
CA MET A 105 -26.07 25.75 -4.96
C MET A 105 -27.28 25.84 -4.02
N PRO A 106 -27.24 25.31 -2.78
CA PRO A 106 -26.08 24.76 -2.07
C PRO A 106 -25.84 23.25 -2.25
N GLY A 107 -26.76 22.51 -2.89
CA GLY A 107 -26.69 21.05 -2.98
C GLY A 107 -25.48 20.52 -3.75
N TYR A 108 -25.00 21.26 -4.76
CA TYR A 108 -23.73 20.97 -5.44
C TYR A 108 -22.53 20.97 -4.47
N PHE A 109 -22.45 21.95 -3.56
CA PHE A 109 -21.34 22.03 -2.60
C PHE A 109 -21.34 20.83 -1.66
N PHE A 110 -22.51 20.44 -1.13
CA PHE A 110 -22.63 19.24 -0.31
C PHE A 110 -22.27 17.96 -1.08
N ALA A 111 -22.67 17.85 -2.35
CA ALA A 111 -22.26 16.74 -3.21
C ALA A 111 -20.74 16.65 -3.34
N CYS A 112 -20.06 17.77 -3.61
CA CYS A 112 -18.61 17.83 -3.72
C CYS A 112 -17.91 17.42 -2.41
N VAL A 113 -18.38 17.88 -1.26
CA VAL A 113 -17.80 17.53 0.04
C VAL A 113 -17.95 16.03 0.33
N ILE A 114 -19.16 15.49 0.16
CA ILE A 114 -19.43 14.05 0.42
C ILE A 114 -18.62 13.17 -0.53
N GLN A 115 -18.63 13.48 -1.83
CA GLN A 115 -17.87 12.73 -2.83
C GLN A 115 -16.36 12.88 -2.61
N GLY A 116 -15.90 14.05 -2.19
CA GLY A 116 -14.49 14.30 -1.89
C GLY A 116 -14.00 13.49 -0.70
N LEU A 117 -14.75 13.48 0.40
CA LEU A 117 -14.47 12.64 1.56
C LEU A 117 -14.50 11.15 1.20
N GLY A 118 -15.50 10.72 0.43
CA GLY A 118 -15.61 9.34 -0.05
C GLY A 118 -14.40 8.92 -0.88
N THR A 119 -13.94 9.78 -1.79
CA THR A 119 -12.76 9.56 -2.63
C THR A 119 -11.49 9.45 -1.77
N PHE A 120 -11.34 10.32 -0.77
CA PHE A 120 -10.18 10.31 0.12
C PHE A 120 -10.12 9.03 0.98
N VAL A 121 -11.24 8.60 1.55
CA VAL A 121 -11.34 7.35 2.33
C VAL A 121 -11.07 6.14 1.43
N ALA A 122 -11.65 6.10 0.23
CA ALA A 122 -11.42 5.02 -0.72
C ALA A 122 -9.94 4.94 -1.15
N ALA A 123 -9.30 6.08 -1.39
CA ALA A 123 -7.87 6.16 -1.69
C ALA A 123 -7.05 5.59 -0.53
N GLY A 124 -7.35 5.99 0.72
CA GLY A 124 -6.71 5.46 1.91
C GLY A 124 -6.78 3.93 2.01
N TRP A 125 -7.98 3.34 1.83
CA TRP A 125 -8.14 1.89 1.87
C TRP A 125 -7.35 1.15 0.80
N ILE A 126 -7.37 1.64 -0.44
CA ILE A 126 -6.62 1.02 -1.54
C ILE A 126 -5.12 1.11 -1.27
N THR A 127 -4.64 2.28 -0.83
CA THR A 127 -3.24 2.49 -0.52
C THR A 127 -2.77 1.57 0.60
N SER A 128 -3.54 1.45 1.68
CA SER A 128 -3.19 0.57 2.81
C SER A 128 -3.06 -0.88 2.37
N TYR A 129 -4.00 -1.39 1.56
CA TYR A 129 -3.93 -2.77 1.06
C TYR A 129 -2.66 -3.01 0.24
N ASP A 130 -2.36 -2.12 -0.72
CA ASP A 130 -1.21 -2.29 -1.60
C ASP A 130 0.12 -2.15 -0.84
N VAL A 131 0.20 -1.26 0.13
CA VAL A 131 1.40 -1.09 0.97
C VAL A 131 1.66 -2.31 1.86
N ILE A 132 0.62 -2.92 2.44
CA ILE A 132 0.77 -4.15 3.23
C ILE A 132 1.30 -5.28 2.34
N ALA A 133 0.68 -5.50 1.18
CA ALA A 133 1.11 -6.51 0.23
C ALA A 133 2.57 -6.28 -0.24
N LEU A 134 2.92 -5.03 -0.59
CA LEU A 134 4.28 -4.67 -0.97
C LEU A 134 5.28 -4.92 0.17
N SER A 135 4.92 -4.60 1.41
CA SER A 135 5.79 -4.80 2.57
C SER A 135 6.07 -6.29 2.82
N ILE A 136 5.06 -7.15 2.68
CA ILE A 136 5.20 -8.61 2.79
C ILE A 136 6.09 -9.15 1.65
N MET A 137 5.89 -8.71 0.41
CA MET A 137 6.72 -9.14 -0.71
C MET A 137 8.19 -8.72 -0.55
N ILE A 138 8.44 -7.51 -0.05
CA ILE A 138 9.80 -7.03 0.23
C ILE A 138 10.44 -7.86 1.36
N PHE A 139 9.66 -8.20 2.40
CA PHE A 139 10.12 -9.05 3.48
C PHE A 139 10.52 -10.45 2.96
N ILE A 140 9.66 -11.11 2.18
CA ILE A 140 9.96 -12.43 1.60
C ILE A 140 11.22 -12.37 0.74
N ARG A 141 11.39 -11.30 -0.05
CA ARG A 141 12.62 -11.09 -0.82
C ARG A 141 13.86 -10.99 0.08
N ALA A 142 13.76 -10.27 1.20
CA ALA A 142 14.87 -10.13 2.14
C ALA A 142 15.25 -11.47 2.79
N GLU A 143 14.27 -12.31 3.12
CA GLU A 143 14.47 -13.67 3.62
C GLU A 143 15.12 -14.58 2.56
N LEU A 144 14.69 -14.51 1.30
CA LEU A 144 15.32 -15.25 0.20
C LEU A 144 16.78 -14.81 -0.05
N GLU A 145 17.06 -13.50 0.04
CA GLU A 145 18.43 -12.99 -0.04
C GLU A 145 19.29 -13.49 1.13
N ALA A 146 18.73 -13.56 2.35
CA ALA A 146 19.41 -14.13 3.52
C ALA A 146 19.67 -15.64 3.35
N LEU A 147 18.69 -16.40 2.88
CA LEU A 147 18.83 -17.83 2.60
C LEU A 147 19.92 -18.10 1.55
N LYS A 148 20.02 -17.25 0.52
CA LYS A 148 21.08 -17.33 -0.50
C LYS A 148 22.48 -17.11 0.10
N ILE A 149 22.63 -16.15 1.02
CA ILE A 149 23.89 -15.90 1.72
C ILE A 149 24.25 -17.11 2.59
N ASP A 150 23.29 -17.64 3.34
CA ASP A 150 23.51 -18.79 4.21
C ASP A 150 23.90 -20.03 3.40
N THR A 151 23.24 -20.28 2.27
CA THR A 151 23.56 -21.40 1.36
C THR A 151 24.95 -21.25 0.75
N ALA A 152 25.36 -20.03 0.37
CA ALA A 152 26.73 -19.78 -0.11
C ALA A 152 27.77 -20.05 0.99
N ALA A 153 27.45 -19.74 2.25
CA ALA A 153 28.31 -19.99 3.40
C ALA A 153 28.37 -21.47 3.83
N ILE A 154 27.51 -22.35 3.32
CA ILE A 154 27.58 -23.79 3.55
C ILE A 154 28.84 -24.39 2.90
N PHE A 155 29.20 -23.91 1.69
CA PHE A 155 30.33 -24.46 0.94
C PHE A 155 31.71 -24.03 1.45
N ASP A 156 31.75 -23.12 2.43
CA ASP A 156 32.97 -22.53 2.99
C ASP A 156 33.30 -23.07 4.40
N ALA A 157 32.58 -24.11 4.86
CA ALA A 157 32.64 -24.61 6.25
C ALA A 157 33.04 -26.10 6.36
N SER A 158 33.57 -26.47 7.53
CA SER A 158 33.92 -27.83 7.94
C SER A 158 32.72 -28.80 7.84
N GLU A 159 32.97 -30.06 7.50
CA GLU A 159 32.00 -31.11 7.17
C GLU A 159 30.88 -31.31 8.22
N ARG A 160 31.14 -31.03 9.51
CA ARG A 160 30.13 -31.09 10.58
C ARG A 160 29.22 -29.86 10.64
N ASP A 161 29.76 -28.66 10.38
CA ASP A 161 28.98 -27.42 10.35
C ASP A 161 28.07 -27.35 9.12
N VAL A 162 28.42 -28.05 8.05
CA VAL A 162 27.64 -28.18 6.81
C VAL A 162 26.28 -28.82 7.07
N ILE A 163 26.24 -29.91 7.84
CA ILE A 163 24.99 -30.67 8.08
C ILE A 163 24.00 -29.86 8.92
N ASP A 164 24.46 -29.14 9.95
CA ASP A 164 23.59 -28.31 10.80
C ASP A 164 23.08 -27.08 10.03
N ARG A 165 23.93 -26.45 9.19
CA ARG A 165 23.49 -25.33 8.33
C ARG A 165 22.49 -25.75 7.25
N ILE A 166 22.65 -26.94 6.66
CA ILE A 166 21.68 -27.51 5.71
C ILE A 166 20.33 -27.72 6.40
N ARG A 167 20.32 -28.24 7.64
CA ARG A 167 19.10 -28.48 8.41
C ARG A 167 18.35 -27.17 8.70
N ASP A 168 19.07 -26.13 9.13
CA ASP A 168 18.49 -24.81 9.40
C ASP A 168 17.99 -24.09 8.14
N CYS A 169 18.67 -24.29 7.00
CA CYS A 169 18.25 -23.76 5.71
C CYS A 169 16.97 -24.45 5.22
N HIS A 170 16.92 -25.78 5.33
CA HIS A 170 15.74 -26.57 4.97
C HIS A 170 14.53 -26.22 5.83
N LYS A 171 14.73 -26.03 7.14
CA LYS A 171 13.65 -25.66 8.06
C LYS A 171 13.05 -24.28 7.73
N ARG A 172 13.90 -23.28 7.46
CA ARG A 172 13.44 -21.95 7.03
C ARG A 172 12.75 -21.96 5.68
N HIS A 173 13.20 -22.79 4.74
CA HIS A 173 12.54 -22.95 3.45
C HIS A 173 11.14 -23.56 3.59
N ILE A 174 10.98 -24.57 4.45
CA ILE A 174 9.66 -25.15 4.75
C ILE A 174 8.75 -24.09 5.40
N GLU A 175 9.25 -23.33 6.37
CA GLU A 175 8.49 -22.24 7.02
C GLU A 175 8.13 -21.08 6.07
N LEU A 176 8.85 -20.90 4.96
CA LEU A 176 8.56 -19.89 3.93
C LEU A 176 7.51 -20.35 2.90
N ILE A 177 7.38 -21.65 2.67
CA ILE A 177 6.46 -22.22 1.66
C ILE A 177 5.10 -22.60 2.26
N GLN A 178 5.09 -22.96 3.54
CA GLN A 178 3.93 -23.49 4.25
C GLN A 178 3.13 -22.38 4.94
#